data_AF-A0A1F5C4X6-F1
#
_entry.id   AF-A0A1F5C4X6-F1
#
_cell.length_a   1.000
_cell.length_b   1.000
_cell.length_c   1.000
_cell.angle_alpha   90.00
_cell.angle_beta   90.00
_cell.angle_gamma   90.00
#
_symmetry.space_group_name_H-M   'P 1'
#
loop_
_entity.id
_entity.type
_entity.pdbx_description
1 polymer ?
#
loop_
_entity_poly.entity_id
_entity_poly.type
_entity_poly.pdbx_seq_one_letter_code
_entity_poly.pdbx_strand_id
1 'polypeptide(L)'
;MESEIDEMTELISGRRSSVSGRGQFAARILPSFLGCLGLALFLLNAWGTRSFDSPVRTVRVRIALDESLILSGVTREEIKPLLLSASNIFNRRFGLRFLVKTYESWKPERHSRSLLCLLNDLRKNVARGEEELVIGIISPDRINGNQCGFTSYVCGYILIKHLEPTSLMGAVLLHEICHIFGAVDLDEQGTVMGMRRVGEKFDEFTRRVVLINRGRTFLDEPYMPEEEELDELILLHEQRDRSNHRELGLKFALATLYLMKNRFDLAADKCLELLEVSPDSLETNNLLGNIYHSQGNIDQAIRSYLRASELDPELPEVHFNLGLAYSRKGNTESAITEYQRAVQLNPGLAVAQANLGCLYLRMAEPDRAIEACRAALKNCPGLAEALCTLGAALLTKGTVLVSKASESSPYVPEKGALNLAEVGASQGMIGEAIACCLRAARLKPALPEPYNVLGMAYGYLGRMEEAEAQFLEALKIRPGFLDARFNLGALYFRNRNLEKAAFQLTKIMEATPSTGLGYQILTRVYQQGPIYSYSMEPLQNPNY
;
A
#
# COMPACT_ATOMS: atom_id res chain seq x y z
N MET A 1 8.90 -47.65 -20.70
CA MET A 1 8.00 -46.53 -21.07
C MET A 1 7.74 -46.47 -22.57
N GLU A 2 8.65 -46.04 -23.44
CA GLU A 2 8.34 -46.02 -24.90
C GLU A 2 8.08 -47.42 -25.49
N SER A 3 8.84 -48.45 -25.10
CA SER A 3 8.60 -49.83 -25.56
C SER A 3 7.32 -50.49 -25.03
N GLU A 4 6.76 -49.98 -23.93
CA GLU A 4 5.50 -50.48 -23.34
C GLU A 4 4.27 -49.77 -23.93
N ILE A 5 4.46 -48.58 -24.50
CA ILE A 5 3.42 -47.80 -25.18
C ILE A 5 3.16 -48.39 -26.58
N ASP A 6 4.20 -48.85 -27.29
CA ASP A 6 4.05 -49.48 -28.60
C ASP A 6 3.30 -50.82 -28.53
N GLU A 7 3.54 -51.63 -27.49
CA GLU A 7 2.84 -52.91 -27.27
C GLU A 7 1.35 -52.71 -26.94
N MET A 8 0.99 -51.63 -26.24
CA MET A 8 -0.41 -51.29 -25.94
C MET A 8 -1.17 -50.74 -27.16
N THR A 9 -0.46 -50.08 -28.09
CA THR A 9 -1.08 -49.51 -29.30
C THR A 9 -1.46 -50.61 -30.30
N GLU A 10 -0.69 -51.70 -30.38
CA GLU A 10 -1.03 -52.87 -31.20
C GLU A 10 -2.24 -53.65 -30.64
N LEU A 11 -2.38 -53.74 -29.31
CA LEU A 11 -3.49 -54.43 -28.64
C LEU A 11 -4.85 -53.76 -28.84
N ILE A 12 -4.89 -52.43 -28.92
CA ILE A 12 -6.11 -51.63 -29.17
C ILE A 12 -6.52 -51.68 -30.65
N SER A 13 -5.57 -51.93 -31.57
CA SER A 13 -5.79 -51.93 -33.02
C SER A 13 -6.45 -53.21 -33.59
N GLY A 14 -6.73 -54.21 -32.74
CA GLY A 14 -7.50 -55.40 -33.13
C GLY A 14 -6.80 -56.35 -34.10
N ARG A 15 -5.47 -56.32 -34.23
CA ARG A 15 -4.69 -57.23 -35.09
C ARG A 15 -3.98 -58.33 -34.29
N ARG A 16 -4.71 -59.32 -33.80
CA ARG A 16 -4.32 -60.75 -33.87
C ARG A 16 -5.41 -61.65 -33.29
N SER A 17 -5.80 -62.61 -34.11
CA SER A 17 -6.60 -63.78 -33.81
C SER A 17 -5.81 -64.81 -32.98
N SER A 18 -6.55 -65.53 -32.13
CA SER A 18 -6.23 -66.83 -31.51
C SER A 18 -5.03 -66.90 -30.54
N VAL A 19 -5.31 -67.25 -29.27
CA VAL A 19 -5.14 -68.61 -28.70
C VAL A 19 -5.36 -68.50 -27.17
N SER A 20 -5.92 -69.58 -26.63
CA SER A 20 -6.38 -69.89 -25.28
C SER A 20 -5.49 -69.46 -24.10
N GLY A 21 -6.14 -68.94 -23.05
CA GLY A 21 -5.52 -68.74 -21.73
C GLY A 21 -6.30 -67.83 -20.78
N ARG A 22 -7.64 -67.88 -20.78
CA ARG A 22 -8.47 -67.10 -19.83
C ARG A 22 -8.61 -67.86 -18.51
N GLY A 23 -8.16 -67.25 -17.42
CA GLY A 23 -8.54 -67.72 -16.09
C GLY A 23 -7.86 -67.05 -14.90
N GLN A 24 -6.57 -66.69 -14.97
CA GLN A 24 -5.84 -66.31 -13.75
C GLN A 24 -4.95 -65.06 -13.82
N PHE A 25 -4.81 -64.41 -14.99
CA PHE A 25 -4.06 -63.13 -15.09
C PHE A 25 -4.92 -61.87 -14.87
N ALA A 26 -6.25 -61.98 -14.96
CA ALA A 26 -7.16 -60.84 -14.81
C ALA A 26 -7.37 -60.37 -13.36
N ALA A 27 -6.95 -61.16 -12.35
CA ALA A 27 -7.20 -60.85 -10.94
C ALA A 27 -6.03 -60.12 -10.22
N ARG A 28 -4.87 -59.95 -10.87
CA ARG A 28 -3.71 -59.27 -10.27
C ARG A 28 -3.37 -57.89 -10.84
N ILE A 29 -4.00 -57.50 -11.96
CA ILE A 29 -3.77 -56.21 -12.62
C ILE A 29 -4.94 -55.23 -12.37
N LEU A 30 -6.09 -55.71 -11.89
CA LEU A 30 -7.25 -54.85 -11.58
C LEU A 30 -6.99 -53.81 -10.47
N PRO A 31 -6.23 -54.07 -9.38
CA PRO A 31 -6.00 -53.07 -8.35
C PRO A 31 -5.07 -51.93 -8.79
N SER A 32 -4.11 -52.22 -9.69
CA SER A 32 -3.18 -51.22 -10.23
C SER A 32 -3.77 -50.41 -11.37
N PHE A 33 -4.69 -50.98 -12.16
CA PHE A 33 -5.46 -50.23 -13.16
C PHE A 33 -6.51 -49.31 -12.54
N LEU A 34 -7.20 -49.72 -11.46
CA LEU A 34 -8.13 -48.83 -10.74
C LEU A 34 -7.38 -47.70 -10.01
N GLY A 35 -6.16 -47.97 -9.50
CA GLY A 35 -5.29 -46.95 -8.93
C GLY A 35 -4.77 -45.95 -9.97
N CYS A 36 -4.34 -46.40 -11.15
CA CYS A 36 -3.85 -45.52 -12.21
C CYS A 36 -4.98 -44.82 -12.98
N LEU A 37 -6.16 -45.44 -13.14
CA LEU A 37 -7.36 -44.80 -13.67
C LEU A 37 -7.92 -43.80 -12.66
N GLY A 38 -7.83 -44.09 -11.36
CA GLY A 38 -8.15 -43.16 -10.28
C GLY A 38 -7.19 -41.97 -10.24
N LEU A 39 -5.89 -42.19 -10.43
CA LEU A 39 -4.89 -41.11 -10.53
C LEU A 39 -5.04 -40.34 -11.85
N ALA A 40 -5.33 -41.00 -12.96
CA ALA A 40 -5.57 -40.37 -14.26
C ALA A 40 -6.90 -39.63 -14.29
N LEU A 41 -7.96 -40.11 -13.63
CA LEU A 41 -9.23 -39.39 -13.44
C LEU A 41 -9.08 -38.26 -12.41
N PHE A 42 -8.22 -38.42 -11.40
CA PHE A 42 -7.87 -37.34 -10.47
C PHE A 42 -7.02 -36.26 -11.16
N LEU A 43 -6.11 -36.64 -12.05
CA LEU A 43 -5.31 -35.72 -12.87
C LEU A 43 -6.13 -35.13 -14.03
N LEU A 44 -7.05 -35.87 -14.64
CA LEU A 44 -8.01 -35.38 -15.65
C LEU A 44 -9.12 -34.53 -15.03
N ASN A 45 -9.53 -34.75 -13.77
CA ASN A 45 -10.39 -33.81 -13.02
C ASN A 45 -9.59 -32.64 -12.43
N ALA A 46 -8.28 -32.78 -12.24
CA ALA A 46 -7.41 -31.66 -11.88
C ALA A 46 -7.08 -30.77 -13.10
N TRP A 47 -7.18 -31.30 -14.33
CA TRP A 47 -6.85 -30.61 -15.58
C TRP A 47 -8.02 -30.50 -16.58
N GLY A 48 -9.24 -30.82 -16.13
CA GLY A 48 -10.47 -30.76 -16.89
C GLY A 48 -11.52 -30.01 -16.09
N THR A 49 -11.76 -28.75 -16.49
CA THR A 49 -12.83 -27.87 -15.99
C THR A 49 -13.10 -27.98 -14.48
N ARG A 50 -12.29 -27.30 -13.66
CA ARG A 50 -12.80 -26.81 -12.37
C ARG A 50 -14.08 -26.03 -12.68
N SER A 51 -15.24 -26.63 -12.43
CA SER A 51 -16.46 -25.84 -12.19
C SER A 51 -16.15 -25.01 -10.95
N PHE A 52 -15.94 -23.71 -11.16
CA PHE A 52 -15.75 -22.80 -10.05
C PHE A 52 -17.05 -22.74 -9.24
N ASP A 53 -17.17 -23.56 -8.20
CA ASP A 53 -18.08 -23.32 -7.07
C ASP A 53 -17.55 -22.20 -6.16
N SER A 54 -16.61 -21.39 -6.64
CA SER A 54 -16.22 -20.14 -5.99
C SER A 54 -17.29 -19.08 -6.30
N PRO A 55 -17.72 -18.29 -5.30
CA PRO A 55 -18.68 -17.21 -5.54
C PRO A 55 -18.15 -16.25 -6.60
N VAL A 56 -19.00 -15.87 -7.55
CA VAL A 56 -18.69 -14.85 -8.56
C VAL A 56 -18.36 -13.54 -7.85
N ARG A 57 -17.13 -13.06 -8.00
CA ARG A 57 -16.69 -11.80 -7.42
C ARG A 57 -17.15 -10.65 -8.33
N THR A 58 -17.85 -9.69 -7.72
CA THR A 58 -18.34 -8.52 -8.44
C THR A 58 -17.43 -7.32 -8.18
N VAL A 59 -16.82 -6.79 -9.24
CA VAL A 59 -16.01 -5.57 -9.24
C VAL A 59 -16.89 -4.40 -9.65
N ARG A 60 -17.02 -3.39 -8.78
CA ARG A 60 -17.77 -2.17 -9.10
C ARG A 60 -16.95 -1.25 -9.98
N VAL A 61 -17.51 -0.87 -11.12
CA VAL A 61 -16.82 -0.07 -12.14
C VAL A 61 -17.49 1.29 -12.31
N ARG A 62 -16.67 2.32 -12.41
CA ARG A 62 -17.02 3.68 -12.82
C ARG A 62 -16.43 3.94 -14.19
N ILE A 63 -17.21 4.56 -15.08
CA ILE A 63 -16.75 4.92 -16.42
C ILE A 63 -16.69 6.44 -16.51
N ALA A 64 -15.52 6.94 -16.90
CA ALA A 64 -15.30 8.34 -17.21
C ALA A 64 -15.09 8.50 -18.71
N LEU A 65 -15.97 9.27 -19.37
CA LEU A 65 -15.86 9.57 -20.78
C LEU A 65 -15.26 10.96 -20.98
N ASP A 66 -14.28 11.06 -21.86
CA ASP A 66 -13.74 12.34 -22.31
C ASP A 66 -14.84 13.19 -22.98
N GLU A 67 -15.02 14.43 -22.52
CA GLU A 67 -16.00 15.35 -23.08
C GLU A 67 -15.87 15.51 -24.60
N SER A 68 -14.65 15.52 -25.15
CA SER A 68 -14.48 15.61 -26.61
C SER A 68 -15.00 14.38 -27.35
N LEU A 69 -14.96 13.22 -26.72
CA LEU A 69 -15.49 11.97 -27.26
C LEU A 69 -17.03 11.96 -27.25
N ILE A 70 -17.62 12.50 -26.18
CA ILE A 70 -19.08 12.70 -26.11
C ILE A 70 -19.52 13.68 -27.20
N LEU A 71 -18.78 14.77 -27.41
CA LEU A 71 -19.05 15.76 -28.45
C LEU A 71 -18.89 15.20 -29.87
N SER A 72 -18.04 14.19 -30.07
CA SER A 72 -17.92 13.48 -31.36
C SER A 72 -19.06 12.48 -31.61
N GLY A 73 -20.02 12.35 -30.69
CA GLY A 73 -21.22 11.53 -30.84
C GLY A 73 -21.15 10.14 -30.22
N VAL A 74 -20.04 9.77 -29.58
CA VAL A 74 -19.93 8.48 -28.88
C VAL A 74 -20.78 8.54 -27.61
N THR A 75 -21.63 7.54 -27.44
CA THR A 75 -22.60 7.51 -26.33
C THR A 75 -22.33 6.37 -25.37
N ARG A 76 -22.89 6.45 -24.17
CA ARG A 76 -22.86 5.34 -23.20
C ARG A 76 -23.40 4.02 -23.76
N GLU A 77 -24.34 4.07 -24.70
CA GLU A 77 -24.97 2.86 -25.27
C GLU A 77 -24.03 2.13 -26.23
N GLU A 78 -22.99 2.81 -26.71
CA GLU A 78 -21.92 2.21 -27.52
C GLU A 78 -20.86 1.52 -26.65
N ILE A 79 -20.56 2.08 -25.47
CA ILE A 79 -19.58 1.53 -24.53
C ILE A 79 -20.14 0.35 -23.72
N LYS A 80 -21.44 0.39 -23.39
CA LYS A 80 -22.07 -0.61 -22.52
C LYS A 80 -21.96 -2.07 -23.03
N PRO A 81 -22.17 -2.37 -24.33
CA PRO A 81 -21.96 -3.72 -24.87
C PRO A 81 -20.52 -4.21 -24.72
N LEU A 82 -19.53 -3.31 -24.82
CA LEU A 82 -18.11 -3.63 -24.70
C LEU A 82 -17.79 -4.22 -23.32
N LEU A 83 -18.20 -3.50 -22.26
CA LEU A 83 -17.97 -3.93 -20.88
C LEU A 83 -18.82 -5.14 -20.50
N LEU A 84 -20.03 -5.26 -21.04
CA LEU A 84 -20.84 -6.45 -20.85
C LEU A 84 -20.16 -7.68 -21.48
N SER A 85 -19.60 -7.54 -22.68
CA SER A 85 -18.84 -8.61 -23.34
C SER A 85 -17.62 -9.01 -22.53
N ALA A 86 -16.81 -8.02 -22.10
CA ALA A 86 -15.65 -8.26 -21.24
C ALA A 86 -16.05 -8.95 -19.93
N SER A 87 -17.09 -8.47 -19.25
CA SER A 87 -17.60 -9.09 -18.02
C SER A 87 -18.10 -10.51 -18.25
N ASN A 88 -18.70 -10.83 -19.39
CA ASN A 88 -19.14 -12.19 -19.68
C ASN A 88 -17.95 -13.13 -19.89
N ILE A 89 -16.91 -12.68 -20.58
CA ILE A 89 -15.68 -13.45 -20.79
C ILE A 89 -14.99 -13.72 -19.45
N PHE A 90 -14.79 -12.68 -18.63
CA PHE A 90 -14.13 -12.80 -17.34
C PHE A 90 -14.95 -13.59 -16.31
N ASN A 91 -16.29 -13.49 -16.35
CA ASN A 91 -17.13 -14.28 -15.45
C ASN A 91 -17.02 -15.77 -15.76
N ARG A 92 -17.10 -16.14 -17.05
CA ARG A 92 -16.98 -17.55 -17.47
C ARG A 92 -15.59 -18.15 -17.20
N ARG A 93 -14.52 -17.35 -17.34
CA ARG A 93 -13.14 -17.84 -17.24
C ARG A 93 -12.55 -17.75 -15.84
N PHE A 94 -12.95 -16.75 -15.06
CA PHE A 94 -12.30 -16.39 -13.79
C PHE A 94 -13.27 -16.18 -12.64
N GLY A 95 -14.58 -16.24 -12.88
CA GLY A 95 -15.59 -15.91 -11.87
C GLY A 95 -15.61 -14.42 -11.51
N LEU A 96 -15.19 -13.54 -12.42
CA LEU A 96 -15.14 -12.08 -12.24
C LEU A 96 -16.26 -11.39 -13.01
N ARG A 97 -17.09 -10.60 -12.33
CA ARG A 97 -18.17 -9.81 -12.93
C ARG A 97 -17.90 -8.31 -12.76
N PHE A 98 -17.88 -7.56 -13.85
CA PHE A 98 -17.74 -6.10 -13.81
C PHE A 98 -19.12 -5.46 -13.85
N LEU A 99 -19.47 -4.75 -12.77
CA LEU A 99 -20.75 -4.07 -12.63
C LEU A 99 -20.55 -2.56 -12.72
N VAL A 100 -20.98 -1.97 -13.82
CA VAL A 100 -20.95 -0.51 -13.99
C VAL A 100 -21.97 0.14 -13.06
N LYS A 101 -21.52 1.01 -12.16
CA LYS A 101 -22.34 1.76 -11.20
C LYS A 101 -22.62 3.17 -11.67
N THR A 102 -21.62 3.81 -12.27
CA THR A 102 -21.64 5.23 -12.58
C THR A 102 -21.03 5.49 -13.96
N TYR A 103 -21.62 6.45 -14.67
CA TYR A 103 -21.08 7.06 -15.87
C TYR A 103 -20.93 8.55 -15.59
N GLU A 104 -19.77 9.10 -15.88
CA GLU A 104 -19.52 10.54 -15.77
C GLU A 104 -18.73 11.05 -16.97
N SER A 105 -18.84 12.34 -17.22
CA SER A 105 -17.98 13.04 -18.17
C SER A 105 -16.81 13.65 -17.42
N TRP A 106 -15.65 13.61 -18.04
CA TRP A 106 -14.45 14.26 -17.53
C TRP A 106 -13.79 15.04 -18.66
N LYS A 107 -13.16 16.16 -18.30
CA LYS A 107 -12.46 17.04 -19.22
C LYS A 107 -10.94 16.93 -19.00
N PRO A 108 -10.25 16.07 -19.76
CA PRO A 108 -8.82 15.93 -19.59
C PRO A 108 -8.05 17.21 -19.93
N GLU A 109 -6.97 17.46 -19.20
CA GLU A 109 -6.05 18.59 -19.37
C GLU A 109 -5.51 18.63 -20.83
N ARG A 110 -5.39 19.85 -21.38
CA ARG A 110 -5.05 20.06 -22.80
C ARG A 110 -3.59 19.77 -23.14
N HIS A 111 -2.71 19.72 -22.14
CA HIS A 111 -1.25 19.64 -22.34
C HIS A 111 -0.67 18.26 -22.02
N SER A 112 -1.50 17.26 -21.75
CA SER A 112 -1.04 15.90 -21.45
C SER A 112 -0.32 15.28 -22.64
N ARG A 113 0.95 14.91 -22.45
CA ARG A 113 1.84 14.44 -23.53
C ARG A 113 1.93 12.91 -23.64
N SER A 114 1.36 12.17 -22.68
CA SER A 114 1.41 10.71 -22.62
C SER A 114 0.15 10.13 -21.97
N LEU A 115 -0.06 8.81 -22.12
CA LEU A 115 -1.17 8.11 -21.45
C LEU A 115 -1.01 8.13 -19.93
N LEU A 116 0.23 8.11 -19.42
CA LEU A 116 0.53 8.24 -18.00
C LEU A 116 0.08 9.61 -17.46
N CYS A 117 0.37 10.70 -18.17
CA CYS A 117 -0.11 12.03 -17.78
C CYS A 117 -1.65 12.08 -17.73
N LEU A 118 -2.33 11.52 -18.75
CA LEU A 118 -3.79 11.47 -18.76
C LEU A 118 -4.36 10.55 -17.68
N LEU A 119 -3.72 9.43 -17.38
CA LEU A 119 -4.13 8.56 -16.28
C LEU A 119 -4.02 9.30 -14.95
N ASN A 120 -2.93 10.04 -14.73
CA ASN A 120 -2.75 10.87 -13.55
C ASN A 120 -3.81 11.97 -13.44
N ASP A 121 -4.12 12.63 -14.56
CA ASP A 121 -5.19 13.62 -14.64
C ASP A 121 -6.57 12.99 -14.36
N LEU A 122 -6.81 11.76 -14.83
CA LEU A 122 -8.03 11.01 -14.51
C LEU A 122 -8.12 10.73 -13.01
N ARG A 123 -7.05 10.23 -12.39
CA ARG A 123 -7.00 9.97 -10.93
C ARG A 123 -7.30 11.22 -10.11
N LYS A 124 -6.81 12.38 -10.58
CA LYS A 124 -6.95 13.68 -9.92
C LYS A 124 -8.38 14.20 -9.98
N ASN A 125 -9.05 14.07 -11.12
CA ASN A 125 -10.34 14.71 -11.36
C ASN A 125 -11.54 13.76 -11.20
N VAL A 126 -11.33 12.45 -11.34
CA VAL A 126 -12.38 11.44 -11.23
C VAL A 126 -12.10 10.61 -9.99
N ALA A 127 -12.70 11.04 -8.88
CA ALA A 127 -12.61 10.31 -7.61
C ALA A 127 -13.30 8.95 -7.73
N ARG A 128 -12.64 7.91 -7.21
CA ARG A 128 -13.16 6.54 -7.28
C ARG A 128 -14.47 6.34 -6.53
N GLY A 129 -14.69 7.02 -5.41
CA GLY A 129 -15.89 6.85 -4.59
C GLY A 129 -15.98 5.46 -3.95
N GLU A 130 -17.15 4.81 -4.04
CA GLU A 130 -17.37 3.43 -3.55
C GLU A 130 -16.98 2.36 -4.59
N GLU A 131 -16.65 2.77 -5.81
CA GLU A 131 -16.23 1.89 -6.89
C GLU A 131 -14.80 1.37 -6.67
N GLU A 132 -14.48 0.23 -7.29
CA GLU A 132 -13.14 -0.38 -7.19
C GLU A 132 -12.28 -0.05 -8.41
N LEU A 133 -12.90 0.10 -9.57
CA LEU A 133 -12.21 0.31 -10.84
C LEU A 133 -12.78 1.54 -11.54
N VAL A 134 -11.91 2.44 -11.99
CA VAL A 134 -12.27 3.53 -12.91
C VAL A 134 -11.72 3.21 -14.28
N ILE A 135 -12.57 3.26 -15.30
CA ILE A 135 -12.17 3.12 -16.70
C ILE A 135 -12.41 4.45 -17.40
N GLY A 136 -11.33 5.14 -17.73
CA GLY A 136 -11.35 6.34 -18.55
C GLY A 136 -11.28 5.99 -20.03
N ILE A 137 -12.13 6.62 -20.84
CA ILE A 137 -12.13 6.46 -22.30
C ILE A 137 -11.89 7.82 -22.94
N ILE A 138 -10.79 7.93 -23.69
CA ILE A 138 -10.35 9.19 -24.30
C ILE A 138 -10.54 9.20 -25.82
N SER A 139 -10.67 10.40 -26.37
CA SER A 139 -10.66 10.59 -27.83
C SER A 139 -9.37 10.04 -28.46
N PRO A 140 -9.43 9.46 -29.67
CA PRO A 140 -8.27 8.86 -30.34
C PRO A 140 -7.15 9.89 -30.59
N ASP A 141 -7.51 11.13 -30.88
CA ASP A 141 -6.58 12.21 -31.24
C ASP A 141 -5.90 12.88 -30.04
N ARG A 142 -6.21 12.45 -28.80
CA ARG A 142 -5.64 13.05 -27.57
C ARG A 142 -4.13 12.87 -27.46
N ILE A 143 -3.62 11.71 -27.87
CA ILE A 143 -2.19 11.36 -27.77
C ILE A 143 -1.73 10.77 -29.08
N ASN A 144 -0.70 11.39 -29.64
CA ASN A 144 0.05 10.85 -30.77
C ASN A 144 0.87 9.64 -30.30
N GLY A 145 0.59 8.46 -30.85
CA GLY A 145 1.36 7.24 -30.55
C GLY A 145 0.52 5.97 -30.60
N ASN A 146 1.20 4.83 -30.73
CA ASN A 146 0.59 3.51 -30.92
C ASN A 146 0.01 2.90 -29.63
N GLN A 147 0.32 3.46 -28.46
CA GLN A 147 -0.26 2.97 -27.21
C GLN A 147 -1.76 3.22 -27.20
N CYS A 148 -2.52 2.18 -26.89
CA CYS A 148 -3.98 2.15 -26.97
C CYS A 148 -4.65 2.07 -25.59
N GLY A 149 -3.91 1.65 -24.57
CA GLY A 149 -4.37 1.57 -23.20
C GLY A 149 -3.20 1.76 -22.23
N PHE A 150 -3.54 2.05 -20.98
CA PHE A 150 -2.60 2.12 -19.88
C PHE A 150 -3.31 1.81 -18.57
N THR A 151 -2.73 0.91 -17.78
CA THR A 151 -3.31 0.46 -16.52
C THR A 151 -2.41 0.79 -15.35
N SER A 152 -2.99 1.43 -14.33
CA SER A 152 -2.37 1.54 -13.02
C SER A 152 -2.80 0.35 -12.16
N TYR A 153 -1.95 -0.69 -12.12
CA TYR A 153 -2.16 -1.90 -11.32
C TYR A 153 -2.46 -1.62 -9.84
N VAL A 154 -1.77 -0.64 -9.24
CA VAL A 154 -1.89 -0.31 -7.81
C VAL A 154 -3.18 0.46 -7.53
N CYS A 155 -3.52 1.45 -8.35
CA CYS A 155 -4.62 2.36 -8.07
C CYS A 155 -5.96 1.99 -8.71
N GLY A 156 -6.12 0.87 -9.42
CA GLY A 156 -7.44 0.52 -9.97
C GLY A 156 -7.97 1.53 -11.02
N TYR A 157 -7.08 2.10 -11.84
CA TYR A 157 -7.45 2.97 -12.95
C TYR A 157 -6.97 2.36 -14.26
N ILE A 158 -7.85 2.33 -15.25
CA ILE A 158 -7.56 1.95 -16.62
C ILE A 158 -7.87 3.16 -17.50
N LEU A 159 -6.99 3.49 -18.43
CA LEU A 159 -7.25 4.45 -19.48
C LEU A 159 -7.17 3.74 -20.82
N ILE A 160 -8.20 3.85 -21.66
CA ILE A 160 -8.19 3.31 -23.02
C ILE A 160 -8.53 4.39 -24.03
N LYS A 161 -7.91 4.33 -25.21
CA LYS A 161 -8.32 5.12 -26.36
C LYS A 161 -9.59 4.53 -26.96
N HIS A 162 -10.49 5.40 -27.41
CA HIS A 162 -11.57 4.98 -28.29
C HIS A 162 -10.99 4.53 -29.63
N LEU A 163 -11.35 3.33 -30.08
CA LEU A 163 -10.79 2.72 -31.28
C LEU A 163 -11.88 2.12 -32.16
N GLU A 164 -11.72 2.29 -33.47
CA GLU A 164 -12.50 1.60 -34.49
C GLU A 164 -11.63 0.54 -35.20
N PRO A 165 -12.14 -0.67 -35.47
CA PRO A 165 -13.48 -1.15 -35.12
C PRO A 165 -13.64 -1.45 -33.62
N THR A 166 -14.88 -1.45 -33.11
CA THR A 166 -15.22 -1.77 -31.70
C THR A 166 -14.62 -3.09 -31.19
N SER A 167 -14.36 -4.06 -32.08
CA SER A 167 -13.69 -5.32 -31.72
C SER A 167 -12.25 -5.12 -31.23
N LEU A 168 -11.52 -4.17 -31.83
CA LEU A 168 -10.16 -3.82 -31.39
C LEU A 168 -10.20 -3.16 -30.01
N MET A 169 -11.15 -2.24 -29.80
CA MET A 169 -11.38 -1.63 -28.49
C MET A 169 -11.69 -2.69 -27.42
N GLY A 170 -12.45 -3.73 -27.79
CA GLY A 170 -12.76 -4.84 -26.90
C GLY A 170 -11.53 -5.68 -26.54
N ALA A 171 -10.65 -5.92 -27.51
CA ALA A 171 -9.39 -6.62 -27.28
C ALA A 171 -8.48 -5.84 -26.33
N VAL A 172 -8.32 -4.53 -26.55
CA VAL A 172 -7.54 -3.63 -25.68
C VAL A 172 -8.15 -3.59 -24.27
N LEU A 173 -9.47 -3.51 -24.15
CA LEU A 173 -10.13 -3.56 -22.83
C LEU A 173 -9.85 -4.88 -22.09
N LEU A 174 -9.91 -6.03 -22.77
CA LEU A 174 -9.58 -7.31 -22.16
C LEU A 174 -8.11 -7.36 -21.69
N HIS A 175 -7.21 -6.80 -22.50
CA HIS A 175 -5.78 -6.69 -22.22
C HIS A 175 -5.50 -5.84 -20.97
N GLU A 176 -6.05 -4.62 -20.91
CA GLU A 176 -5.89 -3.75 -19.74
C GLU A 176 -6.51 -4.34 -18.46
N ILE A 177 -7.65 -5.04 -18.57
CA ILE A 177 -8.21 -5.77 -17.43
C ILE A 177 -7.27 -6.91 -17.00
N CYS A 178 -6.57 -7.59 -17.90
CA CYS A 178 -5.58 -8.59 -17.48
C CYS A 178 -4.42 -7.93 -16.70
N HIS A 179 -3.93 -6.77 -17.15
CA HIS A 179 -2.93 -6.00 -16.41
C HIS A 179 -3.40 -5.59 -15.01
N ILE A 180 -4.68 -5.20 -14.83
CA ILE A 180 -5.17 -4.84 -13.49
C ILE A 180 -5.16 -6.04 -12.52
N PHE A 181 -5.18 -7.26 -13.05
CA PHE A 181 -5.04 -8.51 -12.29
C PHE A 181 -3.61 -9.09 -12.34
N GLY A 182 -2.63 -8.30 -12.75
CA GLY A 182 -1.20 -8.60 -12.59
C GLY A 182 -0.57 -9.37 -13.75
N ALA A 183 -1.32 -9.59 -14.84
CA ALA A 183 -0.72 -10.14 -16.05
C ALA A 183 0.28 -9.14 -16.67
N VAL A 184 1.27 -9.67 -17.38
CA VAL A 184 2.31 -8.90 -18.05
C VAL A 184 2.30 -9.18 -19.54
N ASP A 185 2.87 -8.27 -20.33
CA ASP A 185 3.05 -8.48 -21.76
C ASP A 185 3.96 -9.67 -22.04
N LEU A 186 3.53 -10.51 -22.98
CA LEU A 186 4.20 -11.73 -23.38
C LEU A 186 4.62 -11.64 -24.85
N ASP A 187 5.77 -12.22 -25.18
CA ASP A 187 6.20 -12.40 -26.58
C ASP A 187 5.51 -13.65 -27.17
N GLU A 188 4.18 -13.68 -27.10
CA GLU A 188 3.34 -14.78 -27.56
C GLU A 188 2.22 -14.26 -28.48
N GLN A 189 2.14 -14.80 -29.69
CA GLN A 189 1.21 -14.28 -30.69
C GLN A 189 -0.23 -14.75 -30.46
N GLY A 190 -1.18 -13.84 -30.67
CA GLY A 190 -2.61 -14.16 -30.62
C GLY A 190 -3.16 -14.33 -29.21
N THR A 191 -2.34 -14.09 -28.18
CA THR A 191 -2.79 -14.03 -26.79
C THR A 191 -3.32 -12.63 -26.47
N VAL A 192 -4.19 -12.54 -25.46
CA VAL A 192 -4.68 -11.25 -24.94
C VAL A 192 -3.51 -10.41 -24.44
N MET A 193 -2.43 -11.00 -23.95
CA MET A 193 -1.22 -10.31 -23.48
C MET A 193 -0.11 -10.19 -24.52
N GLY A 194 -0.41 -10.35 -25.81
CA GLY A 194 0.62 -10.32 -26.85
C GLY A 194 1.25 -8.93 -27.04
N MET A 195 2.55 -8.81 -26.79
CA MET A 195 3.31 -7.54 -26.80
C MET A 195 3.23 -6.77 -28.13
N ARG A 196 3.17 -7.49 -29.27
CA ARG A 196 3.14 -6.86 -30.62
C ARG A 196 1.73 -6.59 -31.12
N ARG A 197 0.79 -7.47 -30.77
CA ARG A 197 -0.61 -7.40 -31.20
C ARG A 197 -1.46 -8.18 -30.22
N VAL A 198 -2.45 -7.49 -29.66
CA VAL A 198 -3.46 -8.07 -28.79
C VAL A 198 -4.32 -9.07 -29.60
N GLY A 199 -4.40 -10.29 -29.10
CA GLY A 199 -5.29 -11.34 -29.60
C GLY A 199 -6.44 -11.62 -28.63
N GLU A 200 -7.04 -12.81 -28.74
CA GLU A 200 -8.27 -13.17 -28.02
C GLU A 200 -8.08 -14.37 -27.07
N LYS A 201 -6.94 -15.06 -27.17
CA LYS A 201 -6.65 -16.27 -26.39
C LYS A 201 -6.01 -15.90 -25.07
N PHE A 202 -6.48 -16.52 -23.99
CA PHE A 202 -5.78 -16.44 -22.71
C PHE A 202 -4.85 -17.64 -22.64
N ASP A 203 -3.55 -17.37 -22.63
CA ASP A 203 -2.51 -18.36 -22.36
C ASP A 203 -2.57 -18.83 -20.90
N GLU A 204 -1.88 -19.93 -20.62
CA GLU A 204 -1.94 -20.57 -19.31
C GLU A 204 -1.32 -19.71 -18.19
N PHE A 205 -0.25 -18.97 -18.50
CA PHE A 205 0.39 -18.08 -17.55
C PHE A 205 -0.57 -16.96 -17.13
N THR A 206 -1.14 -16.25 -18.12
CA THR A 206 -2.12 -15.18 -17.87
C THR A 206 -3.33 -15.70 -17.10
N ARG A 207 -3.84 -16.89 -17.45
CA ARG A 207 -4.98 -17.50 -16.72
C ARG A 207 -4.68 -17.70 -15.26
N ARG A 208 -3.53 -18.30 -14.93
CA ARG A 208 -3.15 -18.58 -13.54
C ARG A 208 -2.93 -17.30 -12.76
N VAL A 209 -2.22 -16.31 -13.33
CA VAL A 209 -2.02 -15.00 -12.68
C VAL A 209 -3.36 -14.32 -12.35
N VAL A 210 -4.29 -14.27 -13.31
CA VAL A 210 -5.62 -13.65 -13.09
C VAL A 210 -6.43 -14.42 -12.05
N LEU A 211 -6.32 -15.76 -12.02
CA LEU A 211 -7.03 -16.59 -11.04
C LEU A 211 -6.54 -16.38 -9.61
N ILE A 212 -5.22 -16.30 -9.42
CA ILE A 212 -4.63 -16.04 -8.10
C ILE A 212 -5.05 -14.64 -7.63
N ASN A 213 -4.91 -13.63 -8.49
CA ASN A 213 -5.26 -12.26 -8.14
C ASN A 213 -6.76 -11.95 -8.19
N ARG A 214 -7.65 -12.92 -8.43
CA ARG A 214 -9.08 -12.65 -8.63
C ARG A 214 -9.71 -11.96 -7.41
N GLY A 215 -9.23 -12.27 -6.20
CA GLY A 215 -9.70 -11.71 -4.94
C GLY A 215 -9.30 -10.24 -4.70
N ARG A 216 -8.34 -9.72 -5.48
CA ARG A 216 -7.75 -8.39 -5.33
C ARG A 216 -8.78 -7.28 -5.31
N THR A 217 -8.80 -6.51 -4.22
CA THR A 217 -9.46 -5.20 -4.15
C THR A 217 -8.48 -4.09 -4.54
N PHE A 218 -9.00 -2.98 -5.03
CA PHE A 218 -8.19 -1.82 -5.42
C PHE A 218 -8.38 -0.64 -4.45
N LEU A 219 -8.96 -0.90 -3.27
CA LEU A 219 -9.34 0.10 -2.27
C LEU A 219 -8.20 0.33 -1.28
N ASP A 220 -7.92 1.60 -0.97
CA ASP A 220 -7.08 2.26 0.07
C ASP A 220 -5.80 1.59 0.64
N GLU A 221 -5.69 0.27 0.72
CA GLU A 221 -4.49 -0.46 1.09
C GLU A 221 -3.89 -1.21 -0.12
N PRO A 222 -2.55 -1.31 -0.23
CA PRO A 222 -1.93 -2.15 -1.25
C PRO A 222 -2.40 -3.59 -1.07
N TYR A 223 -3.07 -4.15 -2.08
CA TYR A 223 -3.43 -5.56 -2.04
C TYR A 223 -2.18 -6.42 -1.89
N MET A 224 -2.17 -7.23 -0.83
CA MET A 224 -1.16 -8.23 -0.56
C MET A 224 -1.85 -9.61 -0.72
N PRO A 225 -1.44 -10.44 -1.69
CA PRO A 225 -1.88 -11.83 -1.75
C PRO A 225 -1.56 -12.57 -0.47
N GLU A 226 -2.32 -13.63 -0.18
CA GLU A 226 -1.96 -14.54 0.91
C GLU A 226 -0.58 -15.16 0.67
N GLU A 227 0.04 -15.66 1.73
CA GLU A 227 1.42 -16.10 1.67
C GLU A 227 1.65 -17.20 0.61
N GLU A 228 0.73 -18.17 0.53
CA GLU A 228 0.78 -19.24 -0.46
C GLU A 228 0.51 -18.75 -1.89
N GLU A 229 -0.41 -17.78 -2.06
CA GLU A 229 -0.71 -17.17 -3.35
C GLU A 229 0.51 -16.40 -3.89
N LEU A 230 1.22 -15.69 -3.01
CA LEU A 230 2.43 -14.98 -3.34
C LEU A 230 3.55 -15.93 -3.76
N ASP A 231 3.73 -17.06 -3.07
CA ASP A 231 4.70 -18.08 -3.46
C ASP A 231 4.36 -18.74 -4.80
N GLU A 232 3.06 -18.99 -5.06
CA GLU A 232 2.61 -19.51 -6.36
C GLU A 232 2.89 -18.51 -7.50
N LEU A 233 2.61 -17.22 -7.28
CA LEU A 233 2.90 -16.16 -8.26
C LEU A 233 4.39 -16.10 -8.57
N ILE A 234 5.25 -16.09 -7.54
CA ILE A 234 6.71 -16.06 -7.71
C ILE A 234 7.16 -17.27 -8.53
N LEU A 235 6.72 -18.49 -8.17
CA LEU A 235 7.09 -19.71 -8.88
C LEU A 235 6.68 -19.67 -10.35
N LEU A 236 5.45 -19.21 -10.63
CA LEU A 236 4.92 -19.11 -11.99
C LEU A 236 5.75 -18.13 -12.84
N HIS A 237 6.10 -16.97 -12.28
CA HIS A 237 6.90 -15.98 -12.97
C HIS A 237 8.36 -16.44 -13.16
N GLU A 238 8.97 -17.10 -12.17
CA GLU A 238 10.32 -17.67 -12.31
C GLU A 238 10.38 -18.74 -13.41
N GLN A 239 9.37 -19.61 -13.48
CA GLN A 239 9.29 -20.63 -14.54
C GLN A 239 9.18 -19.99 -15.92
N ARG A 240 8.38 -18.92 -16.06
CA ARG A 240 8.27 -18.17 -17.31
C ARG A 240 9.59 -17.47 -17.65
N ASP A 241 10.24 -16.82 -16.69
CA ASP A 241 11.50 -16.08 -16.93
C ASP A 241 12.60 -17.04 -17.43
N ARG A 242 12.70 -18.23 -16.83
CA ARG A 242 13.63 -19.29 -17.27
C ARG A 242 13.37 -19.79 -18.69
N SER A 243 12.12 -19.75 -19.15
CA SER A 243 11.75 -20.19 -20.50
C SER A 243 11.84 -19.06 -21.53
N ASN A 244 11.66 -17.80 -21.12
CA ASN A 244 11.67 -16.64 -22.01
C ASN A 244 12.21 -15.36 -21.35
N HIS A 245 13.54 -15.24 -21.26
CA HIS A 245 14.25 -14.15 -20.57
C HIS A 245 14.13 -12.75 -21.21
N ARG A 246 13.41 -12.58 -22.32
CA ARG A 246 13.27 -11.31 -23.06
C ARG A 246 12.07 -10.47 -22.61
N GLU A 247 11.16 -11.04 -21.82
CA GLU A 247 9.94 -10.37 -21.37
C GLU A 247 10.25 -9.41 -20.19
N LEU A 248 10.61 -8.16 -20.48
CA LEU A 248 11.00 -7.18 -19.45
C LEU A 248 9.90 -6.93 -18.40
N GLY A 249 8.63 -6.92 -18.81
CA GLY A 249 7.50 -6.79 -17.89
C GLY A 249 7.45 -7.90 -16.84
N LEU A 250 7.88 -9.11 -17.20
CA LEU A 250 7.95 -10.25 -16.29
C LEU A 250 9.01 -10.06 -15.21
N LYS A 251 10.19 -9.56 -15.57
CA LYS A 251 11.26 -9.25 -14.59
C LYS A 251 10.83 -8.15 -13.63
N PHE A 252 10.10 -7.15 -14.12
CA PHE A 252 9.57 -6.09 -13.28
C PHE A 252 8.52 -6.63 -12.28
N ALA A 253 7.63 -7.51 -12.76
CA ALA A 253 6.67 -8.19 -11.90
C ALA A 253 7.36 -9.07 -10.85
N LEU A 254 8.39 -9.84 -11.23
CA LEU A 254 9.20 -10.63 -10.29
C LEU A 254 9.86 -9.76 -9.22
N ALA A 255 10.47 -8.64 -9.60
CA ALA A 255 11.08 -7.71 -8.66
C ALA A 255 10.06 -7.19 -7.64
N THR A 256 8.86 -6.85 -8.11
CA THR A 256 7.74 -6.42 -7.25
C THR A 256 7.29 -7.53 -6.30
N LEU A 257 7.13 -8.76 -6.79
CA LEU A 257 6.72 -9.91 -5.97
C LEU A 257 7.79 -10.27 -4.92
N TYR A 258 9.07 -10.23 -5.29
CA TYR A 258 10.18 -10.42 -4.33
C TYR A 258 10.21 -9.33 -3.27
N LEU A 259 9.98 -8.06 -3.64
CA LEU A 259 9.86 -6.96 -2.68
C LEU A 259 8.72 -7.22 -1.69
N MET A 260 7.55 -7.66 -2.16
CA MET A 260 6.40 -8.01 -1.31
C MET A 260 6.74 -9.17 -0.34
N LYS A 261 7.51 -10.17 -0.80
CA LYS A 261 7.98 -11.30 0.03
C LYS A 261 9.22 -10.93 0.88
N ASN A 262 9.63 -9.66 0.92
CA ASN A 262 10.84 -9.17 1.60
C ASN A 262 12.14 -9.86 1.15
N ARG A 263 12.19 -10.43 -0.07
CA ARG A 263 13.40 -11.00 -0.68
C ARG A 263 14.15 -9.91 -1.44
N PHE A 264 14.69 -8.97 -0.70
CA PHE A 264 15.18 -7.71 -1.26
C PHE A 264 16.35 -7.88 -2.24
N ASP A 265 17.26 -8.83 -2.00
CA ASP A 265 18.42 -9.05 -2.88
C ASP A 265 17.97 -9.55 -4.26
N LEU A 266 17.09 -10.55 -4.30
CA LEU A 266 16.49 -11.04 -5.55
C LEU A 266 15.68 -9.95 -6.28
N ALA A 267 14.99 -9.09 -5.53
CA ALA A 267 14.26 -7.96 -6.09
C ALA A 267 15.20 -6.95 -6.75
N ALA A 268 16.31 -6.62 -6.08
CA ALA A 268 17.32 -5.70 -6.59
C ALA A 268 18.01 -6.27 -7.83
N ASP A 269 18.39 -7.55 -7.81
CA ASP A 269 19.00 -8.23 -8.96
C ASP A 269 18.14 -8.11 -10.22
N LYS A 270 16.83 -8.37 -10.10
CA LYS A 270 15.90 -8.23 -11.23
C LYS A 270 15.77 -6.79 -11.72
N CYS A 271 15.82 -5.80 -10.83
CA CYS A 271 15.86 -4.39 -11.24
C CYS A 271 17.17 -4.03 -11.95
N LEU A 272 18.31 -4.54 -11.49
CA LEU A 272 19.60 -4.31 -12.13
C LEU A 272 19.65 -4.92 -13.53
N GLU A 273 19.15 -6.15 -13.72
CA GLU A 273 18.99 -6.77 -15.05
C GLU A 273 18.13 -5.91 -15.99
N LEU A 274 17.08 -5.27 -15.47
CA LEU A 274 16.24 -4.36 -16.26
C LEU A 274 16.98 -3.08 -16.64
N LEU A 275 17.77 -2.52 -15.73
CA LEU A 275 18.57 -1.31 -15.97
C LEU A 275 19.75 -1.56 -16.92
N GLU A 276 20.24 -2.79 -17.06
CA GLU A 276 21.22 -3.14 -18.10
C GLU A 276 20.63 -2.96 -19.52
N VAL A 277 19.34 -3.26 -19.68
CA VAL A 277 18.64 -3.13 -20.97
C VAL A 277 18.12 -1.71 -21.19
N SER A 278 17.58 -1.10 -20.13
CA SER A 278 17.04 0.26 -20.14
C SER A 278 17.53 1.05 -18.93
N PRO A 279 18.73 1.66 -19.00
CA PRO A 279 19.34 2.40 -17.89
C PRO A 279 18.48 3.57 -17.40
N ASP A 280 17.67 4.12 -18.30
CA ASP A 280 16.82 5.29 -18.09
C ASP A 280 15.35 4.92 -17.84
N SER A 281 15.10 3.72 -17.31
CA SER A 281 13.78 3.31 -16.86
C SER A 281 13.41 3.98 -15.54
N LEU A 282 12.46 4.91 -15.58
CA LEU A 282 11.96 5.61 -14.40
C LEU A 282 11.35 4.62 -13.40
N GLU A 283 10.50 3.73 -13.87
CA GLU A 283 9.75 2.79 -13.05
C GLU A 283 10.70 1.82 -12.34
N THR A 284 11.73 1.36 -13.04
CA THR A 284 12.75 0.47 -12.47
C THR A 284 13.61 1.18 -11.45
N ASN A 285 14.04 2.42 -11.71
CA ASN A 285 14.80 3.22 -10.73
C ASN A 285 13.97 3.49 -9.47
N ASN A 286 12.68 3.82 -9.62
CA ASN A 286 11.78 4.00 -8.49
C ASN A 286 11.57 2.70 -7.69
N LEU A 287 11.38 1.56 -8.36
CA LEU A 287 11.24 0.26 -7.70
C LEU A 287 12.53 -0.14 -6.96
N LEU A 288 13.70 0.06 -7.58
CA LEU A 288 14.99 -0.18 -6.95
C LEU A 288 15.18 0.71 -5.72
N GLY A 289 14.75 1.97 -5.78
CA GLY A 289 14.70 2.86 -4.62
C GLY A 289 13.83 2.30 -3.49
N ASN A 290 12.63 1.80 -3.80
CA ASN A 290 11.73 1.16 -2.82
C ASN A 290 12.36 -0.07 -2.17
N ILE A 291 13.09 -0.87 -2.95
CA ILE A 291 13.81 -2.05 -2.47
C ILE A 291 14.90 -1.64 -1.48
N TYR A 292 15.78 -0.70 -1.85
CA TYR A 292 16.83 -0.21 -0.97
C TYR A 292 16.28 0.48 0.29
N HIS A 293 15.18 1.22 0.15
CA HIS A 293 14.53 1.85 1.29
C HIS A 293 13.99 0.82 2.28
N SER A 294 13.40 -0.27 1.79
CA SER A 294 12.90 -1.37 2.61
C SER A 294 14.03 -2.19 3.27
N GLN A 295 15.19 -2.31 2.60
CA GLN A 295 16.41 -2.88 3.21
C GLN A 295 17.04 -1.99 4.30
N GLY A 296 16.65 -0.72 4.39
CA GLY A 296 17.32 0.26 5.24
C GLY A 296 18.57 0.88 4.60
N ASN A 297 18.87 0.58 3.34
CA ASN A 297 19.96 1.16 2.55
C ASN A 297 19.57 2.56 2.02
N ILE A 298 19.31 3.50 2.94
CA ILE A 298 18.68 4.80 2.64
C ILE A 298 19.48 5.62 1.62
N ASP A 299 20.82 5.59 1.65
CA ASP A 299 21.64 6.33 0.68
C ASP A 299 21.56 5.79 -0.75
N GLN A 300 21.35 4.48 -0.91
CA GLN A 300 21.12 3.90 -2.23
C GLN A 300 19.70 4.20 -2.70
N ALA A 301 18.71 4.15 -1.79
CA ALA A 301 17.34 4.52 -2.09
C ALA A 301 17.25 5.96 -2.64
N ILE A 302 17.88 6.92 -1.95
CA ILE A 302 17.92 8.33 -2.39
C ILE A 302 18.54 8.43 -3.78
N ARG A 303 19.65 7.73 -4.06
CA ARG A 303 20.29 7.76 -5.39
C ARG A 303 19.37 7.24 -6.50
N SER A 304 18.71 6.11 -6.28
CA SER A 304 17.78 5.54 -7.27
C SER A 304 16.57 6.45 -7.49
N TYR A 305 16.01 7.04 -6.42
CA TYR A 305 14.90 7.97 -6.56
C TYR A 305 15.31 9.30 -7.22
N LEU A 306 16.51 9.82 -6.94
CA LEU A 306 17.04 11.00 -7.64
C LEU A 306 17.17 10.72 -9.13
N ARG A 307 17.65 9.52 -9.52
CA ARG A 307 17.68 9.13 -10.93
C ARG A 307 16.29 9.09 -11.55
N ALA A 308 15.30 8.55 -10.86
CA ALA A 308 13.90 8.59 -11.31
C ALA A 308 13.37 10.04 -11.46
N SER A 309 13.73 10.94 -10.54
CA SER A 309 13.34 12.35 -10.55
C SER A 309 14.00 13.15 -11.69
N GLU A 310 15.25 12.81 -12.04
CA GLU A 310 15.93 13.37 -13.22
C GLU A 310 15.24 13.01 -14.53
N LEU A 311 14.65 11.81 -14.60
CA LEU A 311 13.94 11.31 -15.78
C LEU A 311 12.53 11.94 -15.91
N ASP A 312 11.81 12.11 -14.81
CA ASP A 312 10.54 12.84 -14.76
C ASP A 312 10.39 13.67 -13.45
N PRO A 313 10.65 14.99 -13.51
CA PRO A 313 10.51 15.89 -12.36
C PRO A 313 9.07 16.25 -11.98
N GLU A 314 8.07 15.74 -12.72
CA GLU A 314 6.65 16.03 -12.48
C GLU A 314 5.89 14.85 -11.87
N LEU A 315 6.58 13.78 -11.47
CA LEU A 315 5.96 12.60 -10.87
C LEU A 315 5.86 12.72 -9.34
N PRO A 316 4.65 12.88 -8.76
CA PRO A 316 4.47 13.05 -7.31
C PRO A 316 5.00 11.88 -6.48
N GLU A 317 4.88 10.66 -6.99
CA GLU A 317 5.27 9.43 -6.29
C GLU A 317 6.77 9.39 -6.00
N VAL A 318 7.62 9.88 -6.91
CA VAL A 318 9.08 9.90 -6.72
C VAL A 318 9.47 10.93 -5.65
N HIS A 319 8.88 12.13 -5.69
CA HIS A 319 9.09 13.14 -4.66
C HIS A 319 8.59 12.68 -3.28
N PHE A 320 7.46 11.97 -3.22
CA PHE A 320 6.99 11.37 -1.98
C PHE A 320 8.01 10.35 -1.42
N ASN A 321 8.54 9.49 -2.28
CA ASN A 321 9.52 8.48 -1.90
C ASN A 321 10.87 9.10 -1.46
N LEU A 322 11.33 10.16 -2.14
CA LEU A 322 12.47 10.96 -1.70
C LEU A 322 12.23 11.57 -0.32
N GLY A 323 11.04 12.16 -0.10
CA GLY A 323 10.65 12.72 1.18
C GLY A 323 10.69 11.68 2.30
N LEU A 324 10.23 10.46 2.02
CA LEU A 324 10.30 9.34 2.96
C LEU A 324 11.74 8.93 3.28
N ALA A 325 12.58 8.79 2.25
CA ALA A 325 13.97 8.43 2.41
C ALA A 325 14.78 9.50 3.18
N TYR A 326 14.61 10.79 2.85
CA TYR A 326 15.24 11.88 3.58
C TYR A 326 14.76 11.97 5.03
N SER A 327 13.46 11.75 5.28
CA SER A 327 12.91 11.72 6.63
C SER A 327 13.54 10.58 7.46
N ARG A 328 13.70 9.38 6.87
CA ARG A 328 14.40 8.27 7.53
C ARG A 328 15.87 8.54 7.77
N LYS A 329 16.53 9.27 6.86
CA LYS A 329 17.92 9.73 7.03
C LYS A 329 18.08 10.80 8.12
N GLY A 330 16.98 11.37 8.60
CA GLY A 330 16.99 12.50 9.53
C GLY A 330 17.24 13.86 8.87
N ASN A 331 17.27 13.92 7.54
CA ASN A 331 17.37 15.17 6.79
C ASN A 331 15.97 15.80 6.63
N THR A 332 15.50 16.44 7.71
CA THR A 332 14.14 17.01 7.80
C THR A 332 13.86 18.07 6.74
N GLU A 333 14.83 18.94 6.43
CA GLU A 333 14.63 20.04 5.47
C GLU A 333 14.42 19.51 4.04
N SER A 334 15.26 18.57 3.59
CA SER A 334 15.07 17.93 2.28
C SER A 334 13.76 17.14 2.26
N ALA A 335 13.40 16.45 3.34
CA ALA A 335 12.14 15.72 3.41
C ALA A 335 10.92 16.65 3.24
N ILE A 336 10.92 17.81 3.91
CA ILE A 336 9.86 18.81 3.76
C ILE A 336 9.79 19.33 2.32
N THR A 337 10.94 19.64 1.72
CA THR A 337 11.02 20.15 0.34
C THR A 337 10.39 19.16 -0.64
N GLU A 338 10.77 17.88 -0.54
CA GLU A 338 10.27 16.83 -1.43
C GLU A 338 8.80 16.51 -1.20
N TYR A 339 8.33 16.46 0.05
CA TYR A 339 6.90 16.30 0.31
C TYR A 339 6.08 17.50 -0.16
N GLN A 340 6.57 18.74 -0.01
CA GLN A 340 5.89 19.92 -0.53
C GLN A 340 5.77 19.83 -2.05
N ARG A 341 6.81 19.37 -2.74
CA ARG A 341 6.78 19.15 -4.19
C ARG A 341 5.77 18.07 -4.59
N ALA A 342 5.74 16.95 -3.86
CA ALA A 342 4.76 15.88 -4.08
C ALA A 342 3.31 16.40 -3.91
N VAL A 343 3.06 17.21 -2.88
CA VAL A 343 1.73 17.81 -2.63
C VAL A 343 1.39 18.90 -3.65
N GLN A 344 2.38 19.66 -4.15
CA GLN A 344 2.16 20.63 -5.22
C GLN A 344 1.72 19.94 -6.51
N LEU A 345 2.40 18.84 -6.88
CA LEU A 345 2.09 18.06 -8.08
C LEU A 345 0.78 17.27 -7.93
N ASN A 346 0.52 16.74 -6.74
CA ASN A 346 -0.74 16.07 -6.41
C ASN A 346 -1.29 16.53 -5.05
N PRO A 347 -2.18 17.55 -5.04
CA PRO A 347 -2.82 18.05 -3.81
C PRO A 347 -3.70 17.02 -3.09
N GLY A 348 -4.06 15.92 -3.77
CA GLY A 348 -4.83 14.80 -3.22
C GLY A 348 -4.00 13.77 -2.46
N LEU A 349 -2.66 13.88 -2.47
CA LEU A 349 -1.77 12.92 -1.82
C LEU A 349 -1.77 13.10 -0.28
N ALA A 350 -2.85 12.64 0.36
CA ALA A 350 -3.12 12.82 1.78
C ALA A 350 -1.99 12.30 2.69
N VAL A 351 -1.34 11.19 2.30
CA VAL A 351 -0.23 10.61 3.07
C VAL A 351 0.99 11.53 3.09
N ALA A 352 1.30 12.21 1.98
CA ALA A 352 2.39 13.19 1.94
C ALA A 352 2.08 14.40 2.82
N GLN A 353 0.84 14.88 2.81
CA GLN A 353 0.38 15.97 3.69
C GLN A 353 0.45 15.56 5.18
N ALA A 354 0.08 14.33 5.52
CA ALA A 354 0.20 13.79 6.87
C ALA A 354 1.66 13.72 7.34
N ASN A 355 2.57 13.25 6.46
CA ASN A 355 3.99 13.20 6.75
C ASN A 355 4.60 14.60 6.94
N LEU A 356 4.18 15.59 6.14
CA LEU A 356 4.53 16.99 6.37
C LEU A 356 4.06 17.47 7.75
N GLY A 357 2.82 17.17 8.13
CA GLY A 357 2.29 17.52 9.45
C GLY A 357 3.12 16.92 10.58
N CYS A 358 3.56 15.67 10.44
CA CYS A 358 4.43 15.01 11.40
C CYS A 358 5.80 15.69 11.51
N LEU A 359 6.41 16.08 10.38
CA LEU A 359 7.68 16.80 10.38
C LEU A 359 7.56 18.20 10.99
N TYR A 360 6.50 18.95 10.67
CA TYR A 360 6.26 20.26 11.31
C TYR A 360 6.05 20.13 12.82
N LEU A 361 5.35 19.09 13.27
CA LEU A 361 5.19 18.85 14.71
C LEU A 361 6.53 18.55 15.38
N ARG A 362 7.41 17.77 14.74
CA ARG A 362 8.78 17.52 15.23
C ARG A 362 9.65 18.78 15.28
N MET A 363 9.36 19.77 14.43
CA MET A 363 10.00 21.09 14.44
C MET A 363 9.36 22.08 15.44
N ALA A 364 8.40 21.63 16.25
CA ALA A 364 7.62 22.48 17.16
C ALA A 364 6.83 23.59 16.44
N GLU A 365 6.36 23.32 15.22
CA GLU A 365 5.48 24.19 14.43
C GLU A 365 4.04 23.62 14.38
N PRO A 366 3.28 23.65 15.50
CA PRO A 366 1.99 22.98 15.58
C PRO A 366 0.93 23.59 14.65
N ASP A 367 1.03 24.88 14.32
CA ASP A 367 0.11 25.54 13.40
C ASP A 367 0.18 24.96 11.98
N ARG A 368 1.39 24.84 11.44
CA ARG A 368 1.63 24.21 10.13
C ARG A 368 1.28 22.73 10.15
N ALA A 369 1.51 22.05 11.27
CA ALA A 369 1.08 20.67 11.44
C ALA A 369 -0.45 20.50 11.37
N ILE A 370 -1.20 21.36 12.07
CA ILE A 370 -2.67 21.37 12.05
C ILE A 370 -3.18 21.63 10.63
N GLU A 371 -2.63 22.61 9.91
CA GLU A 371 -3.01 22.93 8.53
C GLU A 371 -2.77 21.74 7.60
N ALA A 372 -1.58 21.15 7.65
CA ALA A 372 -1.21 20.00 6.81
C ALA A 372 -2.10 18.78 7.10
N CYS A 373 -2.35 18.45 8.38
CA CYS A 373 -3.21 17.33 8.73
C CYS A 373 -4.68 17.58 8.36
N ARG A 374 -5.19 18.81 8.48
CA ARG A 374 -6.56 19.15 8.02
C ARG A 374 -6.69 19.02 6.51
N ALA A 375 -5.67 19.42 5.75
CA ALA A 375 -5.63 19.19 4.30
C ALA A 375 -5.63 17.69 3.97
N ALA A 376 -4.82 16.89 4.67
CA ALA A 376 -4.79 15.44 4.51
C ALA A 376 -6.18 14.81 4.76
N LEU A 377 -6.84 15.21 5.85
CA LEU A 377 -8.14 14.69 6.26
C LEU A 377 -9.30 15.17 5.39
N LYS A 378 -9.14 16.28 4.66
CA LYS A 378 -10.10 16.69 3.63
C LYS A 378 -10.10 15.71 2.46
N ASN A 379 -8.93 15.21 2.08
CA ASN A 379 -8.77 14.27 0.97
C ASN A 379 -9.05 12.82 1.41
N CYS A 380 -8.58 12.44 2.60
CA CYS A 380 -8.77 11.11 3.17
C CYS A 380 -9.22 11.23 4.65
N PRO A 381 -10.53 11.33 4.92
CA PRO A 381 -11.03 11.50 6.29
C PRO A 381 -10.69 10.34 7.23
N GLY A 382 -10.44 9.14 6.67
CA GLY A 382 -10.11 7.92 7.41
C GLY A 382 -8.62 7.72 7.70
N LEU A 383 -7.75 8.69 7.38
CA LEU A 383 -6.31 8.55 7.57
C LEU A 383 -5.93 8.63 9.05
N ALA A 384 -5.75 7.48 9.69
CA ALA A 384 -5.51 7.35 11.13
C ALA A 384 -4.23 8.09 11.58
N GLU A 385 -3.17 8.03 10.79
CA GLU A 385 -1.89 8.71 11.05
C GLU A 385 -2.05 10.23 11.05
N ALA A 386 -2.86 10.78 10.14
CA ALA A 386 -3.16 12.20 10.08
C ALA A 386 -4.04 12.66 11.26
N LEU A 387 -5.04 11.85 11.66
CA LEU A 387 -5.84 12.11 12.85
C LEU A 387 -4.99 12.10 14.12
N CYS A 388 -4.08 11.14 14.24
CA CYS A 388 -3.15 11.05 15.37
C CYS A 388 -2.23 12.28 15.43
N THR A 389 -1.64 12.65 14.29
CA THR A 389 -0.74 13.81 14.20
C THR A 389 -1.48 15.12 14.47
N LEU A 390 -2.72 15.25 13.98
CA LEU A 390 -3.59 16.39 14.29
C LEU A 390 -3.87 16.48 15.78
N GLY A 391 -4.22 15.35 16.42
CA GLY A 391 -4.46 15.30 17.86
C GLY A 391 -3.22 15.70 18.66
N ALA A 392 -2.04 15.22 18.27
CA ALA A 392 -0.79 15.60 18.90
C ALA A 392 -0.48 17.10 18.70
N ALA A 393 -0.67 17.65 17.50
CA ALA A 393 -0.44 19.07 17.21
C ALA A 393 -1.41 20.00 17.96
N LEU A 394 -2.69 19.64 18.03
CA LEU A 394 -3.70 20.36 18.81
C LEU A 394 -3.38 20.33 20.30
N LEU A 395 -2.95 19.18 20.82
CA LEU A 395 -2.51 19.06 22.20
C LEU A 395 -1.31 19.96 22.48
N THR A 396 -0.27 19.91 21.66
CA THR A 396 0.92 20.78 21.79
C THR A 396 0.55 22.26 21.74
N LYS A 397 -0.32 22.67 20.82
CA LYS A 397 -0.78 24.06 20.74
C LYS A 397 -1.58 24.46 21.97
N GLY A 398 -2.49 23.60 22.42
CA GLY A 398 -3.30 23.81 23.61
C GLY A 398 -2.46 23.96 24.89
N THR A 399 -1.41 23.16 25.05
CA THR A 399 -0.54 23.22 26.23
C THR A 399 0.33 24.48 26.22
N VAL A 400 0.81 24.92 25.05
CA VAL A 400 1.53 26.19 24.89
C VAL A 400 0.64 27.40 25.22
N LEU A 401 -0.65 27.35 24.89
CA LEU A 401 -1.59 28.42 25.28
C LEU A 401 -1.77 28.50 26.80
N VAL A 402 -1.83 27.34 27.48
CA VAL A 402 -1.94 27.31 28.96
C VAL A 402 -0.68 27.86 29.63
N SER A 403 0.51 27.53 29.10
CA SER A 403 1.75 28.06 29.65
C SER A 403 1.83 29.59 29.50
N LYS A 404 1.48 30.12 28.33
CA LYS A 404 1.40 31.58 28.09
C LYS A 404 0.42 32.27 29.02
N ALA A 405 -0.78 31.73 29.19
CA ALA A 405 -1.78 32.29 30.10
C ALA A 405 -1.30 32.30 31.57
N SER A 406 -0.47 31.32 31.95
CA SER A 406 0.09 31.19 33.31
C SER A 406 1.26 32.16 33.57
N GLU A 407 1.99 32.58 32.54
CA GLU A 407 3.10 33.54 32.63
C GLU A 407 2.62 35.01 32.72
N SER A 408 1.39 35.28 32.29
CA SER A 408 0.77 36.61 32.33
C SER A 408 0.39 37.04 33.76
N SER A 409 1.03 38.10 34.27
CA SER A 409 0.77 38.66 35.62
C SER A 409 -0.72 39.02 35.85
N PRO A 410 -1.32 38.63 37.00
CA PRO A 410 -2.75 38.80 37.30
C PRO A 410 -3.20 40.25 37.56
N TYR A 411 -2.30 41.24 37.53
CA TYR A 411 -2.60 42.61 37.95
C TYR A 411 -3.17 43.54 36.85
N VAL A 412 -3.37 43.06 35.63
CA VAL A 412 -3.94 43.86 34.53
C VAL A 412 -5.28 43.26 34.06
N PRO A 413 -6.41 43.96 34.20
CA PRO A 413 -7.75 43.45 33.83
C PRO A 413 -7.88 42.99 32.38
N GLU A 414 -7.26 43.71 31.43
CA GLU A 414 -7.22 43.34 30.00
C GLU A 414 -6.46 42.03 29.76
N LYS A 415 -5.40 41.76 30.54
CA LYS A 415 -4.66 40.49 30.47
C LYS A 415 -5.45 39.33 31.11
N GLY A 416 -6.30 39.62 32.10
CA GLY A 416 -7.19 38.62 32.70
C GLY A 416 -8.23 38.06 31.71
N ALA A 417 -8.81 38.91 30.87
CA ALA A 417 -9.74 38.48 29.83
C ALA A 417 -9.02 37.67 28.71
N LEU A 418 -7.81 38.10 28.34
CA LEU A 418 -6.97 37.37 27.39
C LEU A 418 -6.59 35.98 27.91
N ASN A 419 -6.20 35.87 29.18
CA ASN A 419 -5.90 34.59 29.82
C ASN A 419 -7.11 33.63 29.82
N LEU A 420 -8.33 34.13 30.10
CA LEU A 420 -9.54 33.29 30.06
C LEU A 420 -9.85 32.81 28.64
N ALA A 421 -9.66 33.66 27.63
CA ALA A 421 -9.83 33.28 26.23
C ALA A 421 -8.80 32.22 25.80
N GLU A 422 -7.53 32.37 26.20
CA GLU A 422 -6.46 31.41 25.92
C GLU A 422 -6.69 30.06 26.61
N VAL A 423 -7.13 30.06 27.86
CA VAL A 423 -7.50 28.84 28.60
C VAL A 423 -8.71 28.16 27.96
N GLY A 424 -9.75 28.92 27.59
CA GLY A 424 -10.91 28.39 26.88
C GLY A 424 -10.55 27.79 25.52
N ALA A 425 -9.71 28.49 24.74
CA ALA A 425 -9.19 27.99 23.47
C ALA A 425 -8.37 26.71 23.65
N SER A 426 -7.53 26.63 24.68
CA SER A 426 -6.77 25.44 25.03
C SER A 426 -7.69 24.24 25.33
N GLN A 427 -8.70 24.43 26.18
CA GLN A 427 -9.65 23.36 26.51
C GLN A 427 -10.39 22.85 25.27
N GLY A 428 -10.79 23.74 24.36
CA GLY A 428 -11.36 23.38 23.07
C GLY A 428 -10.42 22.53 22.22
N MET A 429 -9.14 22.94 22.11
CA MET A 429 -8.12 22.20 21.34
C MET A 429 -7.82 20.82 21.94
N ILE A 430 -7.74 20.70 23.27
CA ILE A 430 -7.52 19.41 23.95
C ILE A 430 -8.73 18.49 23.72
N GLY A 431 -9.95 19.03 23.75
CA GLY A 431 -11.16 18.28 23.41
C GLY A 431 -11.16 17.77 21.96
N GLU A 432 -10.81 18.62 21.00
CA GLU A 432 -10.65 18.23 19.58
C GLU A 432 -9.56 17.17 19.41
N ALA A 433 -8.43 17.30 20.13
CA ALA A 433 -7.35 16.33 20.12
C ALA A 433 -7.81 14.93 20.57
N ILE A 434 -8.56 14.85 21.67
CA ILE A 434 -9.13 13.59 22.17
C ILE A 434 -10.05 12.96 21.11
N ALA A 435 -10.94 13.76 20.49
CA ALA A 435 -11.85 13.27 19.47
C ALA A 435 -11.09 12.69 18.25
N CYS A 436 -10.04 13.38 17.80
CA CYS A 436 -9.19 12.92 16.70
C CYS A 436 -8.49 11.59 17.05
N CYS A 437 -7.87 11.48 18.22
CA CYS A 437 -7.16 10.27 18.63
C CYS A 437 -8.09 9.08 18.89
N LEU A 438 -9.28 9.30 19.45
CA LEU A 438 -10.30 8.24 19.59
C LEU A 438 -10.74 7.71 18.22
N ARG A 439 -10.92 8.60 17.24
CA ARG A 439 -11.24 8.19 15.86
C ARG A 439 -10.09 7.43 15.22
N ALA A 440 -8.85 7.89 15.39
CA ALA A 440 -7.66 7.19 14.91
C ALA A 440 -7.55 5.77 15.49
N ALA A 441 -7.73 5.63 16.80
CA ALA A 441 -7.69 4.33 17.49
C ALA A 441 -8.80 3.37 17.02
N ARG A 442 -9.99 3.87 16.67
CA ARG A 442 -11.06 3.05 16.08
C ARG A 442 -10.72 2.57 14.67
N LEU A 443 -10.11 3.44 13.85
CA LEU A 443 -9.73 3.12 12.48
C LEU A 443 -8.55 2.15 12.42
N LYS A 444 -7.57 2.32 13.31
CA LYS A 444 -6.36 1.49 13.38
C LYS A 444 -5.99 1.15 14.83
N PRO A 445 -6.64 0.14 15.44
CA PRO A 445 -6.41 -0.23 16.85
C PRO A 445 -4.98 -0.69 17.16
N ALA A 446 -4.23 -1.15 16.15
CA ALA A 446 -2.84 -1.57 16.30
C ALA A 446 -1.83 -0.40 16.30
N LEU A 447 -2.30 0.85 16.18
CA LEU A 447 -1.46 2.04 16.23
C LEU A 447 -1.33 2.52 17.69
N PRO A 448 -0.15 2.48 18.34
CA PRO A 448 0.01 2.89 19.74
C PRO A 448 0.05 4.42 19.95
N GLU A 449 0.38 5.19 18.92
CA GLU A 449 0.57 6.64 18.99
C GLU A 449 -0.70 7.40 19.46
N PRO A 450 -1.92 7.10 18.96
CA PRO A 450 -3.16 7.72 19.46
C PRO A 450 -3.37 7.52 20.96
N TYR A 451 -3.06 6.34 21.50
CA TYR A 451 -3.21 6.03 22.92
C TYR A 451 -2.23 6.82 23.78
N ASN A 452 -0.99 6.99 23.30
CA ASN A 452 -0.03 7.88 23.97
C ASN A 452 -0.52 9.33 24.01
N VAL A 453 -1.06 9.85 22.90
CA VAL A 453 -1.62 11.21 22.85
C VAL A 453 -2.86 11.36 23.74
N LEU A 454 -3.75 10.37 23.77
CA LEU A 454 -4.90 10.36 24.67
C LEU A 454 -4.45 10.36 26.14
N GLY A 455 -3.44 9.56 26.48
CA GLY A 455 -2.85 9.53 27.82
C GLY A 455 -2.34 10.90 28.24
N MET A 456 -1.61 11.59 27.36
CA MET A 456 -1.16 12.95 27.61
C MET A 456 -2.35 13.91 27.77
N ALA A 457 -3.33 13.88 26.87
CA ALA A 457 -4.50 14.76 26.92
C ALA A 457 -5.32 14.58 28.21
N TYR A 458 -5.59 13.35 28.63
CA TYR A 458 -6.27 13.07 29.89
C TYR A 458 -5.44 13.50 31.11
N GLY A 459 -4.12 13.31 31.06
CA GLY A 459 -3.20 13.80 32.10
C GLY A 459 -3.22 15.33 32.25
N TYR A 460 -3.33 16.07 31.14
CA TYR A 460 -3.51 17.52 31.16
C TYR A 460 -4.85 17.95 31.76
N LEU A 461 -5.92 17.17 31.54
CA LEU A 461 -7.23 17.39 32.15
C LEU A 461 -7.32 16.91 33.62
N GLY A 462 -6.24 16.34 34.18
CA GLY A 462 -6.22 15.78 35.53
C GLY A 462 -6.95 14.44 35.67
N ARG A 463 -7.35 13.80 34.56
CA ARG A 463 -8.03 12.51 34.51
C ARG A 463 -7.00 11.37 34.58
N MET A 464 -6.40 11.21 35.76
CA MET A 464 -5.19 10.39 35.95
C MET A 464 -5.40 8.90 35.65
N GLU A 465 -6.51 8.32 36.07
CA GLU A 465 -6.82 6.89 35.85
C GLU A 465 -6.97 6.58 34.36
N GLU A 466 -7.66 7.47 33.63
CA GLU A 466 -7.82 7.34 32.19
C GLU A 466 -6.50 7.55 31.46
N ALA A 467 -5.68 8.49 31.90
CA ALA A 467 -4.35 8.70 31.36
C ALA A 467 -3.47 7.44 31.49
N GLU A 468 -3.43 6.85 32.70
CA GLU A 468 -2.70 5.60 32.97
C GLU A 468 -3.19 4.46 32.06
N ALA A 469 -4.52 4.29 31.95
CA ALA A 469 -5.11 3.27 31.10
C ALA A 469 -4.68 3.40 29.62
N GLN A 470 -4.67 4.61 29.07
CA GLN A 470 -4.26 4.81 27.68
C GLN A 470 -2.76 4.55 27.46
N PHE A 471 -1.89 4.98 28.37
CA PHE A 471 -0.47 4.65 28.25
C PHE A 471 -0.21 3.15 28.33
N LEU A 472 -0.92 2.43 29.20
CA LEU A 472 -0.80 0.98 29.31
C LEU A 472 -1.29 0.27 28.05
N GLU A 473 -2.38 0.72 27.41
CA GLU A 473 -2.80 0.18 26.12
C GLU A 473 -1.76 0.45 25.01
N ALA A 474 -1.15 1.64 24.98
CA ALA A 474 -0.05 1.93 24.05
C ALA A 474 1.14 0.96 24.23
N LEU A 475 1.49 0.64 25.48
CA LEU A 475 2.57 -0.30 25.82
C LEU A 475 2.19 -1.77 25.61
N LYS A 476 0.90 -2.11 25.71
CA LYS A 476 0.40 -3.44 25.37
C LYS A 476 0.51 -3.71 23.87
N ILE A 477 0.21 -2.69 23.04
CA ILE A 477 0.37 -2.75 21.58
C ILE A 477 1.86 -2.80 21.21
N ARG A 478 2.68 -1.92 21.82
CA ARG A 478 4.13 -1.84 21.56
C ARG A 478 4.91 -1.72 22.88
N PRO A 479 5.39 -2.84 23.45
CA PRO A 479 6.10 -2.84 24.75
C PRO A 479 7.39 -2.00 24.80
N GLY A 480 8.02 -1.80 23.64
CA GLY A 480 9.20 -0.96 23.47
C GLY A 480 8.91 0.51 23.16
N PHE A 481 7.66 0.98 23.27
CA PHE A 481 7.31 2.37 22.94
C PHE A 481 7.78 3.34 24.03
N LEU A 482 8.97 3.91 23.81
CA LEU A 482 9.67 4.73 24.80
C LEU A 482 8.89 5.98 25.21
N ASP A 483 8.24 6.67 24.27
CA ASP A 483 7.45 7.88 24.57
C ASP A 483 6.30 7.59 25.55
N ALA A 484 5.58 6.48 25.35
CA ALA A 484 4.51 6.06 26.26
C ALA A 484 5.04 5.69 27.64
N ARG A 485 6.21 5.00 27.73
CA ARG A 485 6.86 4.74 29.03
C ARG A 485 7.27 6.02 29.73
N PHE A 486 7.84 6.96 28.99
CA PHE A 486 8.29 8.24 29.52
C PHE A 486 7.11 9.02 30.09
N ASN A 487 6.04 9.15 29.30
CA ASN A 487 4.84 9.87 29.70
C ASN A 487 4.13 9.22 30.89
N LEU A 488 4.09 7.88 30.94
CA LEU A 488 3.57 7.14 32.09
C LEU A 488 4.42 7.33 33.35
N GLY A 489 5.75 7.28 33.22
CA GLY A 489 6.68 7.57 34.31
C GLY A 489 6.51 9.00 34.84
N ALA A 490 6.37 9.98 33.94
CA ALA A 490 6.10 11.37 34.30
C ALA A 490 4.73 11.55 35.00
N LEU A 491 3.70 10.81 34.55
CA LEU A 491 2.38 10.78 35.20
C LEU A 491 2.49 10.26 36.65
N TYR A 492 3.19 9.14 36.85
CA TYR A 492 3.41 8.58 38.19
C TYR A 492 4.22 9.49 39.10
N PHE A 493 5.26 10.13 38.55
CA PHE A 493 6.06 11.11 39.30
C PHE A 493 5.20 12.29 39.77
N ARG A 494 4.37 12.85 38.89
CA ARG A 494 3.41 13.93 39.25
C ARG A 494 2.42 13.48 40.33
N ASN A 495 2.03 12.20 40.31
CA ASN A 495 1.12 11.61 41.29
C ASN A 495 1.84 11.07 42.55
N ARG A 496 3.13 11.40 42.74
CA ARG A 496 3.98 10.95 43.87
C ARG A 496 4.10 9.43 44.02
N ASN A 497 3.80 8.65 42.98
CA ASN A 497 4.06 7.22 42.96
C ASN A 497 5.49 6.96 42.44
N LEU A 498 6.46 7.23 43.32
CA LEU A 498 7.88 7.24 42.97
C LEU A 498 8.42 5.87 42.56
N GLU A 499 7.87 4.79 43.13
CA GLU A 499 8.26 3.41 42.80
C GLU A 499 7.88 3.06 41.36
N LYS A 500 6.60 3.28 40.98
CA LYS A 500 6.16 3.05 39.59
C LYS A 500 6.85 3.99 38.61
N ALA A 501 7.11 5.24 39.01
CA ALA A 501 7.85 6.19 38.19
C ALA A 501 9.29 5.72 37.92
N ALA A 502 10.01 5.30 38.96
CA ALA A 502 11.37 4.76 38.82
C ALA A 502 11.40 3.52 37.92
N PHE A 503 10.45 2.60 38.10
CA PHE A 503 10.35 1.39 37.28
C PHE A 503 10.26 1.71 35.78
N GLN A 504 9.36 2.64 35.39
CA GLN A 504 9.20 2.99 33.97
C GLN A 504 10.44 3.68 33.39
N LEU A 505 11.07 4.57 34.17
CA LEU A 505 12.26 5.31 33.74
C LEU A 505 13.49 4.41 33.64
N THR A 506 13.67 3.45 34.55
CA THR A 506 14.74 2.44 34.46
C THR A 506 14.61 1.61 33.19
N LYS A 507 13.38 1.22 32.81
CA LYS A 507 13.14 0.49 31.55
C LYS A 507 13.53 1.29 30.30
N ILE A 508 13.41 2.62 30.33
CA ILE A 508 13.89 3.48 29.23
C ILE A 508 15.42 3.48 29.20
N MET A 509 16.08 3.54 30.36
CA MET A 509 17.55 3.53 30.44
C MET A 509 18.16 2.20 30.00
N GLU A 510 17.52 1.07 30.33
CA GLU A 510 17.92 -0.25 29.82
C GLU A 510 17.88 -0.30 28.29
N ALA A 511 16.87 0.34 27.68
CA ALA A 511 16.72 0.38 26.22
C ALA A 511 17.60 1.43 25.54
N THR A 512 17.88 2.55 26.24
CA THR A 512 18.62 3.70 25.72
C THR A 512 19.56 4.27 26.80
N PRO A 513 20.76 3.67 26.98
CA PRO A 513 21.71 4.10 28.01
C PRO A 513 22.26 5.53 27.85
N SER A 514 22.01 6.18 26.70
CA SER A 514 22.57 7.48 26.32
C SER A 514 21.63 8.68 26.49
N THR A 515 20.36 8.49 26.89
CA THR A 515 19.40 9.61 27.00
C THR A 515 19.46 10.34 28.35
N GLY A 516 20.03 11.56 28.36
CA GLY A 516 20.21 12.37 29.57
C GLY A 516 18.92 12.81 30.30
N LEU A 517 17.79 12.95 29.60
CA LEU A 517 16.52 13.39 30.21
C LEU A 517 15.93 12.32 31.16
N GLY A 518 16.10 11.03 30.84
CA GLY A 518 15.70 9.92 31.70
C GLY A 518 16.47 9.91 33.02
N TYR A 519 17.78 10.15 32.95
CA TYR A 519 18.63 10.32 34.13
C TYR A 519 18.18 11.51 34.99
N GLN A 520 17.91 12.68 34.39
CA GLN A 520 17.49 13.86 35.15
C GLN A 520 16.19 13.65 35.94
N ILE A 521 15.20 13.00 35.33
CA ILE A 521 13.92 12.72 36.02
C ILE A 521 14.12 11.63 37.07
N LEU A 522 14.87 10.57 36.77
CA LEU A 522 15.14 9.48 37.72
C LEU A 522 15.94 9.99 38.94
N THR A 523 16.93 10.87 38.74
CA THR A 523 17.65 11.54 39.84
C THR A 523 16.69 12.33 40.73
N ARG A 524 15.72 13.07 40.16
CA ARG A 524 14.70 13.78 40.94
C ARG A 524 13.76 12.83 41.68
N VAL A 525 13.40 11.69 41.08
CA VAL A 525 12.59 10.64 41.73
C VAL A 525 13.31 10.10 42.97
N TYR A 526 14.61 9.78 42.84
CA TYR A 526 15.42 9.28 43.96
C TYR A 526 15.71 10.34 45.03
N GLN A 527 15.84 11.62 44.65
CA GLN A 527 16.00 12.72 45.60
C GLN A 527 14.74 13.00 46.43
N GLN A 528 13.55 12.64 45.93
CA GLN A 528 12.26 12.88 46.59
C GLN A 528 11.66 11.65 47.30
N GLY A 529 12.27 10.46 47.12
CA GLY A 529 11.82 9.22 47.76
C GLY A 529 12.40 9.01 49.15
N PRO A 530 11.74 8.20 50.02
CA PRO A 530 12.38 7.71 51.22
C PRO A 530 13.60 6.87 50.81
N ILE A 531 14.76 7.18 51.39
CA ILE A 531 16.03 6.49 51.15
C ILE A 531 15.86 5.02 51.54
N TYR A 532 15.44 4.19 50.58
CA TYR A 532 15.59 2.74 50.67
C TYR A 532 16.77 2.35 49.80
N SER A 533 17.71 1.71 50.48
CA SER A 533 18.97 1.17 49.99
C SER A 533 18.79 0.18 48.83
N TYR A 534 18.56 0.70 47.62
CA TYR A 534 19.14 0.07 46.44
C TYR A 534 20.56 0.61 46.33
N SER A 535 21.53 -0.31 46.31
CA SER A 535 22.94 -0.01 46.18
C SER A 535 23.19 1.01 45.07
N MET A 536 23.46 2.25 45.47
CA MET A 536 24.23 3.18 44.67
C MET A 536 25.62 2.56 44.53
N GLU A 537 25.82 1.72 43.52
CA GLU A 537 27.13 1.79 42.87
C GLU A 537 27.19 3.17 42.24
N PRO A 538 28.17 4.01 42.61
CA PRO A 538 28.30 5.32 42.01
C PRO A 538 28.55 5.11 40.51
N LEU A 539 27.55 5.40 39.69
CA LEU A 539 27.71 5.52 38.24
C LEU A 539 28.54 6.78 37.96
N GLN A 540 29.85 6.66 38.22
CA GLN A 540 30.86 7.53 37.64
C GLN A 540 30.88 7.24 36.14
N ASN A 541 30.14 8.02 35.36
CA ASN A 541 30.45 8.18 33.95
C ASN A 541 31.47 9.32 33.83
N PRO A 542 32.74 9.08 33.46
CA PRO A 542 33.78 10.12 33.45
C PRO A 542 33.64 11.14 32.31
N ASN A 543 32.57 11.11 31.51
CA ASN A 543 32.43 11.90 30.29
C ASN A 543 31.24 12.90 30.28
N TYR A 544 30.72 13.31 31.44
CA TYR A 544 29.86 14.50 31.55
C TYR A 544 30.10 15.26 32.85
#